data_AF-A0A926S107-F1
#
_entry.id   AF-A0A926S107-F1
#
_cell.length_a   1.000
_cell.length_b   1.000
_cell.length_c   1.000
_cell.angle_alpha   90.00
_cell.angle_beta   90.00
_cell.angle_gamma   90.00
#
_symmetry.space_group_name_H-M   'P 1'
#
loop_
_entity.id
_entity.type
_entity.pdbx_description
1 polymer ?
#
loop_
_entity_poly.entity_id
_entity_poly.type
_entity_poly.pdbx_seq_one_letter_code
_entity_poly.pdbx_strand_id
1 'polypeptide(L)'
;MKNSVIFGLLIGVLSIIWLFVMRSTEHNIVDSQVAPIEYASALIPLIGLYFGVKQFRDGELEGKMGFLEALVQAFKILLVGGVVTIFAGILYINYMVSGNDTSFQSFSGRIFGALLVGVIMAFGVSLLLTTKSNKVD
;
A
#
# COMPACT_ATOMS: atom_id res chain seq x y z
N MET A 1 12.52 6.24 11.29
CA MET A 1 11.21 6.84 10.87
C MET A 1 11.26 7.51 9.51
N LYS A 2 12.35 8.22 9.15
CA LYS A 2 12.45 8.95 7.87
C LYS A 2 12.16 8.06 6.66
N ASN A 3 12.71 6.84 6.64
CA ASN A 3 12.48 5.89 5.55
C ASN A 3 11.02 5.46 5.48
N SER A 4 10.39 5.16 6.61
CA SER A 4 8.98 4.71 6.64
C SER A 4 8.04 5.75 6.02
N VAL A 5 8.30 7.03 6.28
CA VAL A 5 7.52 8.15 5.72
C VAL A 5 7.76 8.29 4.23
N ILE A 6 9.02 8.22 3.77
CA ILE A 6 9.36 8.37 2.34
C ILE A 6 8.69 7.27 1.51
N PHE A 7 8.84 6.01 1.91
CA PHE A 7 8.23 4.89 1.15
C PHE A 7 6.70 4.87 1.28
N GLY A 8 6.16 5.26 2.44
CA GLY A 8 4.72 5.42 2.60
C GLY A 8 4.17 6.49 1.65
N LEU A 9 4.82 7.65 1.57
CA LEU A 9 4.42 8.74 0.68
C LEU A 9 4.57 8.32 -0.80
N LEU A 10 5.64 7.58 -1.14
CA LEU A 10 5.82 7.01 -2.49
C LEU A 10 4.67 6.06 -2.87
N ILE A 11 4.28 5.15 -1.98
CA ILE A 11 3.10 4.27 -2.19
C ILE A 11 1.84 5.11 -2.37
N GLY A 12 1.64 6.12 -1.53
CA GLY A 12 0.49 7.02 -1.61
C GLY A 12 0.41 7.75 -2.95
N VAL A 13 1.50 8.40 -3.37
CA VAL A 13 1.56 9.14 -4.64
C VAL A 13 1.38 8.22 -5.85
N LEU A 14 2.02 7.05 -5.86
CA LEU A 14 1.82 6.08 -6.95
C LEU A 14 0.37 5.58 -7.00
N SER A 15 -0.25 5.34 -5.85
CA SER A 15 -1.67 4.96 -5.79
C SER A 15 -2.59 6.08 -6.32
N ILE A 16 -2.28 7.34 -6.03
CA ILE A 16 -3.01 8.49 -6.57
C ILE A 16 -2.87 8.55 -8.09
N ILE A 17 -1.65 8.47 -8.61
CA ILE A 17 -1.39 8.46 -10.05
C ILE A 17 -2.16 7.31 -10.70
N TRP A 18 -2.17 6.14 -10.07
CA TRP A 18 -2.91 4.97 -10.55
C TRP A 18 -4.42 5.25 -10.68
N LEU A 19 -5.05 5.95 -9.72
CA LEU A 19 -6.46 6.34 -9.82
C LEU A 19 -6.73 7.19 -11.07
N PHE A 20 -5.85 8.12 -11.41
CA PHE A 20 -5.98 8.93 -12.63
C PHE A 20 -5.73 8.12 -13.90
N VAL A 21 -4.79 7.17 -13.89
CA VAL A 21 -4.55 6.26 -15.02
C VAL A 21 -5.77 5.39 -15.28
N MET A 22 -6.40 4.82 -14.24
CA MET A 22 -7.61 4.01 -14.38
C MET A 22 -8.77 4.83 -14.96
N ARG A 23 -8.89 6.09 -14.54
CA ARG A 23 -9.87 7.00 -15.14
C ARG A 23 -9.60 7.25 -16.64
N SER A 24 -8.34 7.54 -17.00
CA SER A 24 -7.98 7.86 -18.39
C SER A 24 -8.18 6.69 -19.35
N THR A 25 -8.20 5.47 -18.81
CA THR A 25 -8.41 4.22 -19.56
C THR A 25 -9.87 3.75 -19.53
N GLU A 26 -10.81 4.63 -19.15
CA GLU A 26 -12.26 4.38 -19.05
C GLU A 26 -12.66 3.21 -18.14
N HIS A 27 -11.74 2.70 -17.32
CA HIS A 27 -12.04 1.72 -16.29
C HIS A 27 -12.68 2.43 -15.10
N ASN A 28 -14.02 2.50 -15.12
CA ASN A 28 -14.78 3.16 -14.07
C ASN A 28 -14.68 2.37 -12.76
N ILE A 29 -14.11 3.03 -11.74
CA ILE A 29 -13.98 2.53 -10.35
C ILE A 29 -15.35 2.33 -9.66
N VAL A 30 -16.43 2.71 -10.35
CA VAL A 30 -17.82 2.69 -9.89
C VAL A 30 -18.50 1.38 -10.25
N ASP A 31 -17.95 0.62 -11.21
CA ASP A 31 -18.56 -0.63 -11.60
C ASP A 31 -18.38 -1.70 -10.52
N SER A 32 -19.36 -2.58 -10.39
CA SER A 32 -19.42 -3.57 -9.31
C SER A 32 -18.37 -4.68 -9.47
N GLN A 33 -17.80 -4.80 -10.68
CA GLN A 33 -16.76 -5.76 -10.99
C GLN A 33 -15.38 -5.10 -10.97
N VAL A 34 -14.44 -5.76 -10.29
CA VAL A 34 -13.03 -5.37 -10.27
C VAL A 34 -12.41 -5.76 -11.61
N ALA A 35 -11.94 -4.79 -12.39
CA ALA A 35 -11.27 -5.11 -13.64
C ALA A 35 -9.91 -5.80 -13.36
N PRO A 36 -9.46 -6.76 -14.19
CA PRO A 36 -8.19 -7.46 -13.98
C PRO A 36 -6.98 -6.52 -13.83
N ILE A 37 -7.03 -5.35 -14.49
CA ILE A 37 -5.99 -4.34 -14.41
C ILE A 37 -5.87 -3.72 -13.02
N GLU A 38 -6.94 -3.72 -12.21
CA GLU A 38 -6.91 -3.21 -10.85
C GLU A 38 -6.01 -4.04 -9.93
N TYR A 39 -5.86 -5.34 -10.19
CA TYR A 39 -4.93 -6.19 -9.45
C TYR A 39 -3.47 -5.81 -9.68
N ALA A 40 -3.14 -5.11 -10.78
CA ALA A 40 -1.79 -4.59 -10.99
C ALA A 40 -1.41 -3.53 -9.93
N SER A 41 -2.39 -2.87 -9.32
CA SER A 41 -2.15 -1.92 -8.21
C SER A 41 -1.50 -2.58 -6.99
N ALA A 42 -1.62 -3.90 -6.84
CA ALA A 42 -0.96 -4.69 -5.80
C ALA A 42 0.59 -4.63 -5.90
N LEU A 43 1.13 -4.33 -7.09
CA LEU A 43 2.58 -4.14 -7.26
C LEU A 43 3.09 -2.90 -6.53
N ILE A 44 2.26 -1.86 -6.37
CA ILE A 44 2.65 -0.61 -5.71
C ILE A 44 3.05 -0.86 -4.24
N PRO A 45 2.19 -1.45 -3.38
CA PRO A 45 2.58 -1.77 -2.01
C PRO A 45 3.69 -2.84 -1.98
N LEU A 46 3.70 -3.83 -2.88
CA LEU A 46 4.75 -4.85 -2.90
C LEU A 46 6.15 -4.23 -3.07
N ILE A 47 6.32 -3.40 -4.10
CA ILE A 47 7.57 -2.71 -4.41
C ILE A 47 7.93 -1.75 -3.29
N GLY A 48 6.98 -0.91 -2.87
CA GLY A 48 7.22 0.09 -1.82
C GLY A 48 7.60 -0.53 -0.47
N LEU A 49 6.94 -1.62 -0.07
CA LEU A 49 7.28 -2.34 1.15
C LEU A 49 8.62 -3.05 1.03
N TYR A 50 8.87 -3.78 -0.06
CA TYR A 50 10.13 -4.50 -0.25
C TYR A 50 11.32 -3.56 -0.17
N PHE A 51 11.33 -2.48 -0.96
CA PHE A 51 12.44 -1.54 -0.94
C PHE A 51 12.52 -0.74 0.36
N GLY A 52 11.38 -0.38 0.95
CA GLY A 52 11.37 0.38 2.20
C GLY A 52 11.88 -0.40 3.41
N VAL A 53 11.49 -1.67 3.52
CA VAL A 53 11.99 -2.57 4.58
C VAL A 53 13.44 -2.96 4.30
N LYS A 54 13.81 -3.21 3.03
CA LYS A 54 15.20 -3.51 2.66
C LYS A 54 16.14 -2.35 2.96
N GLN A 55 15.76 -1.12 2.64
CA GLN A 55 16.57 0.06 2.97
C GLN A 55 16.71 0.26 4.49
N PHE A 56 15.66 -0.04 5.27
CA PHE A 56 15.74 -0.03 6.72
C PHE A 56 16.73 -1.10 7.24
N ARG A 57 16.71 -2.31 6.65
CA ARG A 57 17.67 -3.38 6.97
C ARG A 57 19.10 -2.99 6.66
N ASP A 58 19.36 -2.57 5.43
CA ASP A 58 20.72 -2.36 4.94
C ASP A 58 21.31 -1.04 5.48
N GLY A 59 20.47 -0.05 5.77
CA GLY A 59 20.89 1.27 6.23
C GLY A 59 20.90 1.47 7.75
N GLU A 60 19.83 1.07 8.45
CA GLU A 60 19.70 1.32 9.91
C GLU A 60 20.10 0.12 10.77
N LEU A 61 19.98 -1.11 10.25
CA LEU A 61 20.26 -2.35 11.01
C LEU A 61 21.48 -3.12 10.51
N GLU A 62 22.29 -2.53 9.62
CA GLU A 62 23.54 -3.11 9.09
C GLU A 62 23.37 -4.56 8.56
N GLY A 63 22.21 -4.85 7.96
CA GLY A 63 21.90 -6.17 7.42
C GLY A 63 21.32 -7.17 8.44
N LYS A 64 21.24 -6.82 9.73
CA LYS A 64 20.79 -7.70 10.83
C LYS A 64 19.41 -7.32 11.34
N MET A 65 18.38 -7.82 10.68
CA MET A 65 16.98 -7.51 11.00
C MET A 65 16.23 -8.74 11.51
N GLY A 66 15.51 -8.57 12.61
CA GLY A 66 14.53 -9.52 13.13
C GLY A 66 13.16 -9.38 12.45
N PHE A 67 12.34 -10.43 12.58
CA PHE A 67 11.01 -10.47 11.95
C PHE A 67 10.08 -9.37 12.47
N LEU A 68 10.01 -9.17 13.78
CA LEU A 68 9.15 -8.14 14.37
C LEU A 68 9.61 -6.73 14.00
N GLU A 69 10.93 -6.48 13.93
CA GLU A 69 11.49 -5.21 13.46
C GLU A 69 11.08 -4.93 12.00
N ALA A 70 11.18 -5.93 11.13
CA ALA A 70 10.75 -5.86 9.73
C ALA A 70 9.24 -5.59 9.63
N LEU A 71 8.44 -6.32 10.41
CA LEU A 71 6.99 -6.24 10.42
C LEU A 71 6.52 -4.86 10.89
N VAL A 72 7.04 -4.36 12.00
CA VAL A 72 6.73 -3.03 12.53
C VAL A 72 7.11 -1.95 11.52
N GLN A 73 8.25 -2.10 10.82
CA GLN A 73 8.63 -1.15 9.78
C GLN A 73 7.68 -1.19 8.58
N ALA A 74 7.28 -2.38 8.13
CA ALA A 74 6.32 -2.56 7.05
C ALA A 74 4.96 -1.92 7.40
N PHE A 75 4.47 -2.11 8.62
CA PHE A 75 3.25 -1.47 9.11
C PHE A 75 3.35 0.06 9.16
N LYS A 76 4.50 0.62 9.57
CA LYS A 76 4.71 2.08 9.55
C LYS A 76 4.60 2.65 8.12
N ILE A 77 5.18 1.94 7.14
CA ILE A 77 5.08 2.31 5.72
C ILE A 77 3.63 2.23 5.24
N LEU A 78 2.94 1.12 5.53
CA LEU A 78 1.54 0.91 5.17
C LEU A 78 0.62 1.96 5.78
N LEU A 79 0.83 2.34 7.04
CA LEU A 79 -0.02 3.33 7.70
C LEU A 79 0.10 4.69 7.03
N VAL A 80 1.34 5.14 6.75
CA VAL A 80 1.57 6.41 6.04
C VAL A 80 0.97 6.36 4.63
N GLY A 81 1.27 5.33 3.84
CA GLY A 81 0.77 5.21 2.47
C GLY A 81 -0.75 5.01 2.40
N GLY A 82 -1.31 4.26 3.35
CA GLY A 82 -2.74 4.02 3.48
C GLY A 82 -3.50 5.31 3.77
N VAL A 83 -3.05 6.12 4.74
CA VAL A 83 -3.69 7.42 5.05
C VAL A 83 -3.69 8.34 3.83
N VAL A 84 -2.55 8.47 3.13
CA VAL A 84 -2.45 9.30 1.92
C VAL A 84 -3.39 8.81 0.82
N THR A 85 -3.42 7.49 0.59
CA THR A 85 -4.26 6.87 -0.44
C THR A 85 -5.74 7.01 -0.14
N ILE A 86 -6.15 6.76 1.11
CA ILE A 86 -7.54 6.90 1.55
C ILE A 86 -7.99 8.35 1.40
N PHE A 87 -7.18 9.30 1.89
CA PHE A 87 -7.50 10.73 1.79
C PHE A 87 -7.69 11.17 0.33
N ALA A 88 -6.77 10.79 -0.55
CA ALA A 88 -6.87 11.15 -1.95
C ALA A 88 -8.02 10.43 -2.67
N GLY A 89 -8.32 9.17 -2.31
CA GLY A 89 -9.47 8.44 -2.85
C GLY A 89 -10.81 9.07 -2.43
N ILE A 90 -10.93 9.56 -1.20
CA ILE A 90 -12.09 10.32 -0.73
C ILE A 90 -12.28 11.60 -1.56
N LEU A 91 -11.20 12.37 -1.75
CA LEU A 91 -11.24 13.58 -2.58
C LEU A 91 -11.61 13.25 -4.03
N TYR A 92 -11.06 12.16 -4.58
CA TYR A 92 -11.37 11.70 -5.92
C TYR A 92 -12.86 11.40 -6.07
N ILE A 93 -13.46 10.61 -5.16
CA ILE A 93 -14.88 10.28 -5.24
C ILE A 93 -15.76 11.52 -5.09
N ASN A 94 -15.44 12.37 -4.11
CA ASN A 94 -16.24 13.56 -3.85
C ASN A 94 -16.23 14.50 -5.06
N TYR A 95 -15.07 14.76 -5.66
CA TYR A 95 -14.94 15.73 -6.74
C TYR A 95 -15.35 15.16 -8.12
N MET A 96 -15.20 13.84 -8.33
CA MET A 96 -15.30 13.25 -9.67
C MET A 96 -16.46 12.28 -9.88
N VAL A 97 -17.09 11.80 -8.80
CA VAL A 97 -18.12 10.74 -8.84
C VAL A 97 -19.40 11.18 -8.09
N SER A 98 -19.56 12.49 -7.87
CA SER A 98 -20.74 13.07 -7.21
C SER A 98 -22.03 12.65 -7.95
N GLY A 99 -22.79 11.69 -7.41
CA GLY A 99 -24.12 11.33 -7.93
C GLY A 99 -24.62 9.90 -7.70
N ASN A 100 -23.78 8.92 -7.34
CA ASN A 100 -24.20 7.51 -7.20
C ASN A 100 -23.92 6.94 -5.79
N ASP A 101 -24.97 6.48 -5.09
CA ASP A 101 -24.92 5.87 -3.76
C ASP A 101 -24.03 4.61 -3.68
N THR A 102 -23.92 3.87 -4.78
CA THR A 102 -23.09 2.64 -4.87
C THR A 102 -21.59 2.93 -4.87
N SER A 103 -21.16 4.16 -5.17
CA SER A 103 -19.75 4.52 -5.31
C SER A 103 -18.97 4.40 -3.99
N PHE A 104 -19.61 4.77 -2.88
CA PHE A 104 -19.01 4.68 -1.55
C PHE A 104 -18.84 3.23 -1.09
N GLN A 105 -19.83 2.37 -1.36
CA GLN A 105 -19.76 0.95 -1.01
C GLN A 105 -18.65 0.24 -1.80
N SER A 106 -18.60 0.46 -3.12
CA SER A 106 -17.56 -0.11 -3.99
C SER A 106 -16.16 0.38 -3.59
N PHE A 107 -16.01 1.65 -3.26
CA PHE A 107 -14.74 2.20 -2.78
C PHE A 107 -14.27 1.64 -1.45
N SER A 108 -15.19 1.54 -0.47
CA SER A 108 -14.89 0.96 0.84
C SER A 108 -14.40 -0.49 0.71
N GLY A 109 -15.06 -1.30 -0.13
CA GLY A 109 -14.63 -2.66 -0.43
C GLY A 109 -13.23 -2.73 -1.04
N ARG A 110 -12.91 -1.82 -1.97
CA ARG A 110 -11.58 -1.73 -2.60
C ARG A 110 -10.50 -1.31 -1.60
N ILE A 111 -10.76 -0.34 -0.72
CA ILE A 111 -9.83 0.04 0.36
C ILE A 111 -9.56 -1.15 1.27
N PHE A 112 -10.61 -1.85 1.71
CA PHE A 112 -10.45 -2.99 2.61
C PHE A 112 -9.64 -4.11 1.93
N GLY A 113 -9.92 -4.42 0.66
CA GLY A 113 -9.14 -5.36 -0.13
C GLY A 113 -7.68 -4.96 -0.26
N ALA A 114 -7.40 -3.68 -0.57
CA ALA A 114 -6.05 -3.16 -0.67
C ALA A 114 -5.29 -3.22 0.66
N LEU A 115 -5.98 -2.95 1.78
CA LEU A 115 -5.40 -3.07 3.13
C LEU A 115 -5.05 -4.53 3.43
N LEU A 116 -5.95 -5.47 3.16
CA LEU A 116 -5.70 -6.90 3.38
C LEU A 116 -4.49 -7.40 2.56
N VAL A 117 -4.44 -7.03 1.28
CA VAL A 117 -3.30 -7.33 0.40
C VAL A 117 -2.01 -6.72 0.95
N GLY A 118 -2.05 -5.46 1.37
CA GLY A 118 -0.91 -4.78 1.99
C GLY A 118 -0.41 -5.50 3.25
N VAL A 119 -1.31 -5.94 4.13
CA VAL A 119 -0.96 -6.70 5.34
C VAL A 119 -0.29 -8.03 4.96
N ILE A 120 -0.84 -8.79 4.03
CA ILE A 120 -0.24 -10.06 3.58
C ILE A 120 1.16 -9.81 3.01
N MET A 121 1.33 -8.75 2.22
CA MET A 121 2.65 -8.36 1.70
C MET A 121 3.62 -7.93 2.79
N ALA A 122 3.16 -7.23 3.83
CA ALA A 122 4.00 -6.88 4.97
C ALA A 122 4.54 -8.14 5.66
N PHE A 123 3.71 -9.17 5.87
CA PHE A 123 4.18 -10.45 6.39
C PHE A 123 5.20 -11.11 5.45
N GLY A 124 4.88 -11.20 4.14
CA GLY A 124 5.76 -11.81 3.15
C GLY A 124 7.13 -11.12 3.07
N VAL A 125 7.15 -9.79 2.95
CA VAL A 125 8.38 -8.99 2.90
C VAL A 125 9.19 -9.12 4.19
N SER A 126 8.51 -9.14 5.35
CA SER A 126 9.18 -9.27 6.65
C SER A 126 9.87 -10.63 6.77
N LEU A 127 9.20 -11.72 6.36
CA LEU A 127 9.79 -13.05 6.32
C LEU A 127 10.98 -13.12 5.36
N LEU A 128 10.85 -12.54 4.17
CA LEU A 128 11.89 -12.55 3.14
C LEU A 128 13.16 -11.79 3.53
N LEU A 129 13.03 -10.72 4.32
CA LEU A 129 14.15 -9.83 4.66
C LEU A 129 14.73 -10.07 6.05
N THR A 130 14.12 -10.95 6.85
CA THR A 130 14.65 -11.36 8.15
C THR A 130 15.93 -12.16 7.97
N THR A 131 16.99 -11.75 8.66
CA THR A 131 18.31 -12.40 8.61
C THR A 131 18.76 -12.93 9.96
N LYS A 132 18.16 -12.45 11.07
CA LYS A 132 18.40 -13.01 12.41
C LYS A 132 17.65 -14.33 12.57
N SER A 133 18.39 -15.43 12.60
CA SER A 133 17.84 -16.80 12.62
C SER A 133 17.21 -17.25 13.95
N ASN A 134 17.27 -16.49 15.05
CA ASN A 134 17.02 -17.09 16.38
C ASN A 134 16.43 -16.20 17.48
N LYS A 135 15.87 -15.03 17.15
CA LYS A 135 15.07 -14.26 18.11
C LYS A 135 13.82 -13.75 17.42
N VAL A 136 12.69 -14.36 17.77
CA VAL A 136 11.45 -13.59 17.89
C VAL A 136 11.78 -12.63 19.03
N ASP A 137 12.03 -11.36 18.74
CA ASP A 137 12.41 -10.39 19.78
C ASP A 137 11.40 -10.37 20.94
#